data_AF-A0A9X7TJQ4-F1
#
_entry.id   AF-A0A9X7TJQ4-F1
#
_cell.length_a   1.000
_cell.length_b   1.000
_cell.length_c   1.000
_cell.angle_alpha   90.00
_cell.angle_beta   90.00
_cell.angle_gamma   90.00
#
_symmetry.space_group_name_H-M   'P 1'
#
loop_
_entity.id
_entity.type
_entity.pdbx_description
1 polymer ?
#
loop_
_entity_poly.entity_id
_entity_poly.type
_entity_poly.pdbx_seq_one_letter_code
_entity_poly.pdbx_strand_id
1 'polypeptide(L)'
;MGEPDFLRHIVSKVLTPVSLDMKRLDEAQKLLAKAESKYGFSSYGGDPEKLADFLLSPDFTNLIFIIGIDLTKKLLNIVYDNYSSQKIKDAVKKILDELEGYNSEETNQLMMYK
;
A
#
# COMPACT_ATOMS: atom_id res chain seq x y z
N MET A 1 -16.67 -6.44 -16.04
CA MET A 1 -15.64 -7.06 -15.17
C MET A 1 -15.54 -6.17 -13.94
N GLY A 2 -15.76 -6.71 -12.73
CA GLY A 2 -15.69 -5.93 -11.48
C GLY A 2 -14.24 -5.60 -11.13
N GLU A 3 -14.04 -4.57 -10.31
CA GLU A 3 -12.70 -4.23 -9.82
C GLU A 3 -12.10 -5.39 -9.00
N PRO A 4 -10.78 -5.62 -9.09
CA PRO A 4 -10.13 -6.71 -8.40
C PRO A 4 -10.17 -6.50 -6.89
N ASP A 5 -10.33 -7.60 -6.15
CA ASP A 5 -10.28 -7.60 -4.69
C ASP A 5 -8.86 -7.28 -4.20
N PHE A 6 -8.72 -6.18 -3.45
CA PHE A 6 -7.43 -5.68 -2.99
C PHE A 6 -6.68 -6.73 -2.16
N LEU A 7 -7.35 -7.37 -1.20
CA LEU A 7 -6.68 -8.33 -0.32
C LEU A 7 -6.34 -9.63 -1.02
N ARG A 8 -7.30 -10.23 -1.73
CA ARG A 8 -7.10 -11.55 -2.34
C ARG A 8 -6.22 -11.53 -3.58
N HIS A 9 -6.30 -10.47 -4.40
CA HIS A 9 -5.64 -10.45 -5.70
C HIS A 9 -4.38 -9.57 -5.72
N ILE A 10 -4.28 -8.56 -4.87
CA ILE A 10 -3.14 -7.64 -4.86
C ILE A 10 -2.21 -7.99 -3.70
N VAL A 11 -2.71 -7.92 -2.46
CA VAL A 11 -1.90 -8.15 -1.25
C VAL A 11 -1.29 -9.55 -1.25
N SER A 12 -2.06 -10.62 -1.52
CA SER A 12 -1.51 -11.97 -1.58
C SER A 12 -0.41 -12.12 -2.63
N LYS A 13 -0.53 -11.47 -3.80
CA LYS A 13 0.53 -11.53 -4.82
C LYS A 13 1.81 -10.83 -4.39
N VAL A 14 1.72 -9.78 -3.57
CA VAL A 14 2.90 -9.02 -3.13
C VAL A 14 3.52 -9.60 -1.87
N LEU A 15 2.72 -10.05 -0.91
CA LEU A 15 3.22 -10.49 0.39
C LEU A 15 3.53 -12.00 0.46
N THR A 16 2.87 -12.84 -0.34
CA THR A 16 3.09 -14.30 -0.31
C THR A 16 4.44 -14.76 -0.89
N PRO A 17 4.97 -14.21 -2.01
CA PRO A 17 6.24 -14.68 -2.56
C PRO A 17 7.47 -14.07 -1.88
N VAL A 18 7.30 -13.19 -0.89
CA VAL A 18 8.39 -12.43 -0.29
C VAL A 18 8.84 -13.08 1.02
N SER A 19 10.15 -13.05 1.28
CA SER A 19 10.82 -13.42 2.53
C SER A 19 10.46 -12.48 3.70
N LEU A 20 9.18 -12.10 3.84
CA LEU A 20 8.70 -11.38 5.00
C LEU A 20 8.63 -12.36 6.17
N ASP A 21 9.14 -11.94 7.32
CA ASP A 21 9.01 -12.74 8.54
C ASP A 21 7.52 -13.02 8.83
N MET A 22 7.18 -14.25 9.22
CA MET A 22 5.80 -14.68 9.48
C MET A 22 5.06 -13.74 10.43
N LYS A 23 5.75 -13.12 11.40
CA LYS A 23 5.13 -12.15 12.32
C LYS A 23 4.67 -10.89 11.60
N ARG A 24 5.53 -10.33 10.74
CA ARG A 24 5.20 -9.12 9.95
C ARG A 24 4.10 -9.40 8.94
N LEU A 25 4.09 -10.61 8.36
CA LEU A 25 3.03 -11.03 7.46
C LEU A 25 1.67 -11.07 8.18
N ASP A 26 1.62 -11.70 9.36
CA ASP A 26 0.40 -11.78 10.17
C ASP A 26 -0.09 -10.39 10.62
N GLU A 27 0.82 -9.52 11.05
CA GLU A 27 0.48 -8.14 11.41
C GLU A 27 -0.04 -7.34 10.22
N ALA A 28 0.62 -7.42 9.06
CA ALA A 28 0.19 -6.76 7.83
C ALA A 28 -1.21 -7.23 7.42
N GLN A 29 -1.48 -8.55 7.46
CA GLN A 29 -2.79 -9.11 7.12
C GLN A 29 -3.88 -8.64 8.09
N LYS A 30 -3.60 -8.62 9.40
CA LYS A 30 -4.56 -8.13 10.41
C LYS A 30 -4.89 -6.64 10.21
N LEU A 31 -3.88 -5.82 9.95
CA LEU A 31 -4.06 -4.40 9.68
C LEU A 31 -4.92 -4.20 8.44
N LEU A 32 -4.61 -4.91 7.36
CA LEU A 32 -5.32 -4.85 6.09
C LEU A 32 -6.79 -5.30 6.23
N ALA A 33 -7.06 -6.39 6.95
CA ALA A 33 -8.43 -6.84 7.21
C ALA A 33 -9.23 -5.81 8.04
N LYS A 34 -8.58 -5.20 9.05
CA LYS A 34 -9.19 -4.13 9.84
C LYS A 34 -9.48 -2.89 9.00
N ALA A 35 -8.56 -2.53 8.11
CA ALA A 35 -8.71 -1.42 7.18
C ALA A 35 -9.84 -1.68 6.18
N GLU A 36 -9.93 -2.87 5.59
CA GLU A 36 -11.03 -3.23 4.68
C GLU A 36 -12.39 -3.07 5.38
N SER A 37 -12.50 -3.55 6.61
CA SER A 37 -13.72 -3.42 7.41
C SER A 37 -14.03 -1.95 7.77
N LYS A 38 -13.01 -1.16 8.10
CA LYS A 38 -13.14 0.24 8.51
C LYS A 38 -13.49 1.18 7.36
N TYR A 39 -12.80 1.05 6.23
CA TYR A 39 -12.95 1.92 5.07
C TYR A 39 -13.97 1.38 4.07
N GLY A 40 -14.26 0.07 4.10
CA GLY A 40 -15.28 -0.55 3.26
C GLY A 40 -14.88 -0.61 1.79
N PHE A 41 -13.59 -0.81 1.47
CA PHE A 41 -13.09 -0.90 0.09
C PHE A 41 -13.13 -2.31 -0.52
N SER A 42 -13.83 -3.24 0.14
CA SER A 42 -14.00 -4.62 -0.33
C SER A 42 -14.71 -4.66 -1.68
N SER A 43 -14.24 -5.50 -2.62
CA SER A 43 -14.93 -5.68 -3.90
C SER A 43 -16.20 -6.54 -3.79
N TYR A 44 -16.40 -7.24 -2.66
CA TYR A 44 -17.54 -8.15 -2.41
C TYR A 44 -18.64 -7.51 -1.53
N GLY A 45 -18.95 -6.24 -1.77
CA GLY A 45 -20.03 -5.52 -1.05
C GLY A 45 -19.62 -4.18 -0.45
N GLY A 46 -18.41 -3.70 -0.73
CA GLY A 46 -17.95 -2.36 -0.42
C GLY A 46 -17.87 -1.47 -1.66
N ASP A 47 -17.12 -0.39 -1.50
CA ASP A 47 -16.84 0.59 -2.54
C ASP A 47 -15.33 0.62 -2.81
N PRO A 48 -14.84 -0.01 -3.91
CA PRO A 48 -13.42 -0.08 -4.22
C PRO A 48 -12.76 1.30 -4.37
N GLU A 49 -13.50 2.37 -4.67
CA GLU A 49 -12.95 3.73 -4.73
C GLU A 49 -12.49 4.25 -3.36
N LYS A 50 -12.99 3.66 -2.26
CA LYS A 50 -12.53 3.95 -0.90
C LYS A 50 -11.15 3.38 -0.59
N LEU A 51 -10.56 2.59 -1.50
CA LEU A 51 -9.16 2.21 -1.41
C LEU A 51 -8.26 3.44 -1.39
N ALA A 52 -8.61 4.49 -2.15
CA ALA A 52 -7.88 5.75 -2.13
C ALA A 52 -7.88 6.39 -0.73
N ASP A 53 -8.98 6.30 0.00
CA ASP A 53 -9.10 6.85 1.36
C ASP A 53 -8.25 6.04 2.36
N PHE A 54 -8.14 4.72 2.17
CA PHE A 54 -7.21 3.89 2.94
C PHE A 54 -5.75 4.23 2.61
N LEU A 55 -5.38 4.30 1.33
CA LEU A 55 -4.02 4.61 0.90
C LEU A 55 -3.51 5.92 1.51
N LEU A 56 -4.36 6.95 1.55
CA LEU A 56 -4.03 8.26 2.12
C LEU A 56 -4.18 8.33 3.65
N SER A 57 -4.48 7.22 4.32
CA SER A 57 -4.72 7.17 5.75
C SER A 57 -3.47 6.79 6.56
N PRO A 58 -3.42 7.16 7.85
CA PRO A 58 -2.34 6.71 8.75
C PRO A 58 -2.30 5.18 8.93
N ASP A 59 -3.41 4.47 8.70
CA ASP A 59 -3.40 3.01 8.73
C ASP A 59 -2.51 2.45 7.61
N PHE A 60 -2.51 3.06 6.42
CA PHE A 60 -1.59 2.66 5.35
C PHE A 60 -0.14 2.99 5.70
N THR A 61 0.14 4.15 6.30
CA THR A 61 1.48 4.48 6.77
C THR A 61 2.03 3.42 7.75
N ASN A 62 1.19 2.92 8.66
CA ASN A 62 1.55 1.82 9.56
C ASN A 62 1.88 0.54 8.78
N LEU A 63 1.14 0.23 7.71
CA LEU A 63 1.45 -0.89 6.83
C LEU A 63 2.84 -0.74 6.19
N ILE A 64 3.19 0.47 5.72
CA ILE A 64 4.51 0.77 5.15
C ILE A 64 5.63 0.43 6.14
N PHE A 65 5.48 0.78 7.42
CA PHE A 65 6.46 0.44 8.46
C PHE A 65 6.60 -1.07 8.70
N ILE A 66 5.52 -1.85 8.52
CA ILE A 66 5.54 -3.31 8.72
C ILE A 66 6.21 -4.02 7.54
N ILE A 67 5.82 -3.67 6.31
CA ILE A 67 6.26 -4.39 5.10
C ILE A 67 7.51 -3.77 4.47
N GLY A 68 7.85 -2.53 4.81
CA GLY A 68 8.97 -1.79 4.25
C GLY A 68 8.66 -1.07 2.93
N ILE A 69 9.55 -0.15 2.55
CA ILE A 69 9.37 0.74 1.39
C ILE A 69 9.36 -0.05 0.08
N ASP A 70 10.28 -1.00 -0.12
CA ASP A 70 10.37 -1.77 -1.37
C ASP A 70 9.09 -2.54 -1.69
N LEU A 71 8.50 -3.19 -0.68
CA LEU A 71 7.26 -3.93 -0.85
C LEU A 71 6.07 -3.03 -1.00
N THR A 72 6.06 -1.89 -0.30
CA THR A 72 5.05 -0.86 -0.49
C THR A 72 5.05 -0.36 -1.93
N LYS A 73 6.22 -0.05 -2.51
CA LYS A 73 6.32 0.37 -3.92
C LYS A 73 5.80 -0.71 -4.87
N LYS A 74 6.12 -1.99 -4.63
CA LYS A 74 5.57 -3.11 -5.42
C LYS A 74 4.05 -3.20 -5.30
N LEU A 75 3.51 -3.08 -4.09
CA LEU A 75 2.08 -3.08 -3.82
C LEU A 75 1.38 -1.95 -4.59
N LEU A 76 1.89 -0.72 -4.46
CA LEU A 76 1.35 0.47 -5.10
C LEU A 76 1.36 0.36 -6.63
N ASN A 77 2.45 -0.12 -7.24
CA ASN A 77 2.50 -0.33 -8.69
C ASN A 77 1.44 -1.33 -9.16
N ILE A 78 1.27 -2.45 -8.45
CA ILE A 78 0.24 -3.44 -8.81
C ILE A 78 -1.17 -2.84 -8.66
N VAL A 79 -1.43 -2.03 -7.63
CA VAL A 79 -2.68 -1.28 -7.50
C VAL A 79 -2.89 -0.35 -8.70
N TYR A 80 -1.88 0.43 -9.08
CA TYR A 80 -1.96 1.36 -10.19
C TYR A 80 -2.32 0.67 -11.52
N ASP A 81 -1.73 -0.50 -11.79
CA ASP A 81 -1.98 -1.28 -13.00
C ASP A 81 -3.34 -1.98 -13.01
N ASN A 82 -3.86 -2.37 -11.84
CA ASN A 82 -5.06 -3.22 -11.75
C ASN A 82 -6.36 -2.45 -11.52
N TYR A 83 -6.30 -1.23 -10.98
CA TYR A 83 -7.48 -0.40 -10.74
C TYR A 83 -7.71 0.60 -11.87
N SER A 84 -8.98 0.83 -12.22
CA SER A 84 -9.35 1.78 -13.28
C SER A 84 -9.67 3.17 -12.73
N SER A 85 -10.07 3.27 -11.45
CA SER A 85 -10.44 4.55 -10.84
C SER A 85 -9.26 5.53 -10.80
N GLN A 86 -9.49 6.73 -11.34
CA GLN A 86 -8.52 7.81 -11.34
C GLN A 86 -8.18 8.27 -9.92
N LYS A 87 -9.17 8.28 -9.01
CA LYS A 87 -8.99 8.64 -7.59
C LYS A 87 -7.93 7.74 -6.92
N ILE A 88 -7.99 6.43 -7.20
CA ILE A 88 -7.03 5.46 -6.67
C ILE A 88 -5.64 5.69 -7.28
N LYS A 89 -5.57 5.92 -8.59
CA LYS A 89 -4.30 6.19 -9.29
C LYS A 89 -3.60 7.45 -8.78
N ASP A 90 -4.35 8.53 -8.54
CA ASP A 90 -3.81 9.75 -7.95
C ASP A 90 -3.32 9.55 -6.52
N ALA A 91 -4.07 8.81 -5.70
CA ALA A 91 -3.62 8.44 -4.34
C ALA A 91 -2.32 7.61 -4.36
N VAL A 92 -2.24 6.63 -5.25
CA VAL A 92 -1.02 5.82 -5.44
C VAL A 92 0.17 6.68 -5.84
N LYS A 93 0.01 7.54 -6.85
CA LYS A 93 1.08 8.42 -7.32
C LYS A 93 1.58 9.34 -6.22
N LYS A 94 0.66 9.93 -5.44
CA LYS A 94 1.02 10.80 -4.33
C LYS A 94 1.93 10.09 -3.33
N ILE A 95 1.58 8.87 -2.93
CA ILE A 95 2.37 8.12 -1.95
C ILE A 95 3.70 7.66 -2.55
N LEU A 96 3.73 7.27 -3.83
CA LEU A 96 4.98 6.94 -4.50
C LEU A 96 5.93 8.15 -4.51
N ASP A 97 5.42 9.33 -4.86
CA ASP A 97 6.18 10.59 -4.84
C ASP A 97 6.70 10.92 -3.44
N GLU A 98 5.86 10.77 -2.41
CA GLU A 98 6.29 10.92 -1.00
C GLU A 98 7.42 9.94 -0.65
N LEU A 99 7.29 8.65 -1.00
CA LEU A 99 8.32 7.63 -0.74
C LEU A 99 9.63 7.84 -1.53
N GLU A 100 9.58 8.54 -2.67
CA GLU A 100 10.76 8.93 -3.45
C GLU A 100 11.40 10.22 -2.93
N GLY A 101 10.59 11.19 -2.49
CA GLY A 101 11.05 12.40 -1.80
C GLY A 101 11.82 12.08 -0.52
N TYR A 102 11.32 11.16 0.30
CA TYR A 102 12.01 10.70 1.52
C TYR A 102 13.39 10.08 1.23
N ASN A 103 13.55 9.34 0.12
CA ASN A 103 14.86 8.80 -0.29
C ASN A 103 15.87 9.89 -0.68
N SER A 104 15.39 11.03 -1.16
CA SER A 104 16.21 12.14 -1.66
C SER A 104 16.70 13.06 -0.54
N GLU A 105 15.94 13.17 0.56
CA GLU A 105 16.33 13.99 1.72
C GLU A 105 17.26 13.24 2.70
N GLU A 106 17.06 11.92 2.92
CA GLU A 106 18.00 11.12 3.73
C GLU A 106 19.39 11.03 3.08
N THR A 107 19.47 11.00 1.75
CA THR A 107 20.76 11.01 1.04
C THR A 107 21.47 12.36 1.13
N ASN A 108 20.74 13.47 1.16
CA ASN A 108 21.34 14.81 1.33
C ASN A 108 21.80 15.10 2.77
N GLN A 109 21.09 14.62 3.79
CA GLN A 109 21.50 14.83 5.18
C GLN A 109 22.74 14.01 5.58
N LEU A 110 22.97 12.83 4.98
CA LEU A 110 24.19 12.06 5.20
C LEU A 110 25.43 12.62 4.46
N MET A 111 25.25 13.39 3.38
CA MET A 111 26.37 14.01 2.65
C MET A 111 26.85 15.33 3.24
N MET A 112 26.10 15.95 4.16
CA MET A 112 26.53 17.16 4.89
C MET A 112 27.42 16.87 6.11
N TYR A 113 27.68 15.59 6.42
CA TYR A 113 28.57 15.15 7.51
C TYR A 113 29.81 14.39 7.01
N LYS A 114 30.42 14.83 5.90
CA LYS A 114 31.77 14.39 5.49
C LYS A 114 32.71 15.56 5.25
#